data_AF-A0A6N7LCK9-F1
#
_entry.id   AF-A0A6N7LCK9-F1
#
_cell.length_a   1.000
_cell.length_b   1.000
_cell.length_c   1.000
_cell.angle_alpha   90.00
_cell.angle_beta   90.00
_cell.angle_gamma   90.00
#
_symmetry.space_group_name_H-M   'P 1'
#
loop_
_entity.id
_entity.type
_entity.pdbx_description
1 polymer ?
#
loop_
_entity_poly.entity_id
_entity_poly.type
_entity_poly.pdbx_seq_one_letter_code
_entity_poly.pdbx_strand_id
1 'polypeptide(L)' 'MTELYAANIETALKTFITDHRGTLTREQAISTILESWFASHGYLPPQQEGRRPEDLDASNDD' A
#
# COMPACT_ATOMS: atom_id res chain seq x y z
N MET A 1 -18.81 -4.33 -20.17
CA MET A 1 -18.70 -4.53 -18.71
C MET A 1 -17.60 -3.70 -18.07
N THR A 2 -16.52 -3.35 -18.77
CA THR A 2 -15.37 -2.59 -18.24
C THR A 2 -15.66 -1.12 -17.89
N GLU A 3 -16.50 -0.43 -18.67
CA GLU A 3 -16.75 1.01 -18.46
C GLU A 3 -17.55 1.32 -17.19
N LEU A 4 -18.53 0.46 -16.84
CA LEU A 4 -19.32 0.61 -15.62
C LEU A 4 -18.43 0.47 -14.37
N TYR A 5 -17.53 -0.52 -14.38
CA TYR A 5 -16.58 -0.69 -13.27
C TYR A 5 -15.60 0.48 -13.17
N ALA A 6 -15.11 1.00 -14.30
CA ALA A 6 -14.23 2.16 -14.31
C ALA A 6 -14.91 3.40 -13.69
N ALA A 7 -16.18 3.66 -14.03
CA ALA A 7 -16.94 4.78 -13.47
C ALA A 7 -17.17 4.64 -11.96
N ASN A 8 -17.49 3.43 -11.50
CA ASN A 8 -17.69 3.15 -10.07
C ASN A 8 -16.39 3.30 -9.27
N ILE A 9 -15.26 2.82 -9.82
CA ILE A 9 -13.94 2.95 -9.18
C ILE A 9 -13.55 4.43 -9.07
N GLU A 10 -13.72 5.21 -10.14
CA GLU A 10 -13.38 6.64 -10.12
C GLU A 10 -14.27 7.43 -9.13
N THR A 11 -15.53 7.05 -9.00
CA THR A 11 -16.44 7.64 -8.00
C THR A 11 -15.99 7.32 -6.59
N ALA A 12 -15.70 6.05 -6.31
CA ALA A 12 -15.20 5.61 -4.99
C ALA A 12 -13.89 6.31 -4.61
N LEU A 13 -12.98 6.50 -5.58
CA LEU A 13 -11.70 7.18 -5.36
C LEU A 13 -11.89 8.66 -5.00
N LYS A 14 -12.80 9.36 -5.68
CA LYS A 14 -13.15 10.76 -5.36
C LYS A 14 -13.76 10.90 -3.97
N THR A 15 -14.65 9.97 -3.59
CA THR A 15 -15.19 9.92 -2.23
C THR A 15 -14.08 9.73 -1.21
N PHE A 16 -13.18 8.77 -1.43
CA PHE A 16 -12.04 8.53 -0.55
C PHE A 16 -11.17 9.79 -0.34
N ILE A 17 -10.83 10.49 -1.43
CA ILE A 17 -10.05 11.75 -1.39
C ILE A 17 -10.80 12.85 -0.62
N THR A 18 -12.12 12.92 -0.75
CA THR A 18 -12.93 13.92 -0.07
C THR A 18 -13.02 13.67 1.44
N ASP A 19 -13.16 12.39 1.82
CA ASP A 19 -13.28 11.97 3.22
C ASP A 19 -11.95 12.04 3.98
N HIS A 20 -10.84 11.75 3.30
CA HIS A 20 -9.51 11.93 3.85
C HIS A 20 -9.10 13.38 3.66
N ARG A 21 -9.43 14.25 4.64
CA ARG A 21 -9.09 15.68 4.64
C ARG A 21 -7.59 15.89 4.48
N GLY A 22 -7.15 16.03 3.24
CA GLY A 22 -5.76 16.22 2.87
C GLY A 22 -5.67 16.17 1.35
N THR A 23 -4.84 17.03 0.79
CA THR A 23 -4.54 17.16 -0.65
C THR A 23 -3.89 15.89 -1.19
N LEU A 24 -4.63 14.78 -1.25
CA LEU A 24 -4.19 13.56 -1.90
C LEU A 24 -4.46 13.69 -3.39
N THR A 25 -3.41 13.57 -4.20
CA THR A 25 -3.59 13.35 -5.63
C THR A 25 -4.21 11.97 -5.85
N ARG A 26 -4.71 11.74 -7.07
CA ARG A 26 -5.27 10.47 -7.48
C ARG A 26 -4.32 9.30 -7.22
N GLU A 27 -3.05 9.48 -7.56
CA GLU A 27 -1.98 8.50 -7.39
C GLU A 27 -1.73 8.22 -5.91
N GLN A 28 -1.67 9.25 -5.07
CA GLN A 28 -1.46 9.10 -3.63
C GLN A 28 -2.64 8.35 -2.97
N ALA A 29 -3.86 8.63 -3.38
CA ALA A 29 -5.04 7.91 -2.90
C ALA A 29 -4.98 6.42 -3.28
N ILE A 30 -4.61 6.10 -4.53
CA ILE A 30 -4.46 4.71 -4.98
C ILE A 30 -3.38 4.00 -4.17
N SER A 31 -2.19 4.59 -4.02
CA SER A 31 -1.11 3.99 -3.23
C SER A 31 -1.54 3.74 -1.79
N THR A 32 -2.18 4.71 -1.15
CA THR A 32 -2.67 4.58 0.24
C THR A 32 -3.68 3.43 0.40
N ILE A 33 -4.63 3.32 -0.55
CA ILE A 33 -5.63 2.24 -0.54
C ILE A 33 -4.95 0.88 -0.69
N LEU A 34 -4.02 0.75 -1.64
CA LEU A 34 -3.30 -0.49 -1.89
C LEU A 34 -2.43 -0.88 -0.71
N GLU A 35 -1.66 0.04 -0.14
CA GLU A 35 -0.80 -0.19 1.03
C GLU A 35 -1.62 -0.67 2.23
N SER A 36 -2.75 -0.02 2.52
CA SER A 36 -3.66 -0.42 3.59
C SER A 36 -4.25 -1.82 3.36
N TRP A 37 -4.62 -2.12 2.12
CA TRP A 37 -5.11 -3.44 1.75
C TRP A 37 -4.02 -4.51 1.91
N PHE A 38 -2.82 -4.28 1.39
CA PHE A 38 -1.71 -5.22 1.51
C PHE A 38 -1.28 -5.43 2.97
N ALA A 39 -1.24 -4.37 3.78
CA ALA A 39 -0.94 -4.48 5.21
C ALA A 39 -2.00 -5.30 5.95
N SER A 40 -3.28 -5.03 5.73
CA SER A 40 -4.39 -5.77 6.37
C SER A 40 -4.49 -7.24 5.96
N HIS A 41 -3.95 -7.60 4.79
CA HIS A 41 -3.95 -8.97 4.28
C HIS A 41 -2.59 -9.69 4.47
N GLY A 42 -1.66 -9.06 5.20
CA GLY A 42 -0.36 -9.67 5.55
C GLY A 42 0.67 -9.69 4.43
N TYR A 43 0.43 -8.98 3.32
CA TYR A 43 1.37 -8.84 2.21
C TYR A 43 2.39 -7.71 2.41
N LEU A 44 2.11 -6.78 3.32
CA LEU A 44 3.04 -5.71 3.70
C LEU A 44 3.37 -5.76 5.20
N PRO A 45 4.04 -6.83 5.68
CA PRO A 45 4.41 -6.96 7.08
C PRO A 45 5.41 -5.87 7.48
N PRO A 46 5.15 -5.11 8.57
CA PRO A 46 5.89 -3.89 8.93
C PRO A 46 7.34 -4.11 9.41
N GLN A 47 7.89 -5.31 9.28
CA GLN A 47 9.23 -5.70 9.78
C GLN A 47 9.92 -6.79 8.93
N GLN A 48 9.46 -7.09 7.71
CA GLN A 48 10.18 -8.01 6.80
C GLN A 48 11.12 -7.24 5.87
N GLU A 49 11.80 -6.21 6.39
CA GLU A 49 13.01 -5.76 5.74
C GLU A 49 14.09 -6.79 6.11
N GLY A 50 14.64 -7.48 5.12
CA GLY A 50 15.77 -8.39 5.35
C GLY A 50 16.87 -7.64 6.11
N ARG A 51 17.58 -8.31 7.01
CA ARG A 51 18.76 -7.71 7.64
C ARG A 51 19.68 -7.21 6.54
N ARG A 52 20.16 -5.98 6.71
CA ARG A 52 21.11 -5.43 5.77
C ARG A 52 22.38 -6.28 5.80
N PRO A 53 23.11 -6.42 4.68
CA PRO A 53 24.30 -7.26 4.63
C PRO A 53 25.33 -6.91 5.72
N GLU A 54 25.41 -5.63 6.11
CA GLU A 54 26.26 -5.15 7.19
C GLU A 54 25.86 -5.64 8.60
N ASP A 55 24.61 -6.05 8.79
CA ASP A 55 24.05 -6.57 10.06
C ASP A 55 23.96 -8.12 10.08
N LEU A 56 24.41 -8.78 9.02
CA LEU A 56 24.57 -10.24 8.98
C LEU A 56 25.87 -10.60 9.69
N ASP A 57 25.80 -10.85 10.99
CA ASP A 57 26.93 -11.46 11.70
C ASP A 57 27.19 -12.87 11.13
N ALA A 58 28.44 -13.18 10.84
CA ALA A 58 28.89 -14.47 10.32
C ALA A 58 28.90 -15.57 11.40
N SER A 59 27.98 -15.49 12.38
CA SER A 59 27.88 -16.42 13.52
C SER A 59 27.24 -17.77 13.14
N ASN A 60 26.97 -18.03 11.85
CA ASN A 60 26.40 -19.29 11.38
C ASN A 60 27.48 -20.25 10.83
N ASP A 61 28.73 -20.10 11.29
CA ASP A 61 29.90 -20.89 10.89
C ASP A 61 30.26 -21.97 11.95
N ASP A 62 29.31 -22.35 12.81
CA ASP A 62 29.45 -23.39 13.84
C ASP A 62 28.42 -24.52 13.66
#